data_AF-A0A929FCW9-F1
#
_entry.id   AF-A0A929FCW9-F1
#
_cell.length_a   1.000
_cell.length_b   1.000
_cell.length_c   1.000
_cell.angle_alpha   90.00
_cell.angle_beta   90.00
_cell.angle_gamma   90.00
#
_symmetry.space_group_name_H-M   'P 1'
#
loop_
_entity.id
_entity.type
_entity.pdbx_description
1 polymer ?
#
loop_
_entity_poly.entity_id
_entity_poly.type
_entity_poly.pdbx_seq_one_letter_code
_entity_poly.pdbx_strand_id
1 'polypeptide(L)'
;MAFNLSFIRSKHLRYGVLALFICLWIGWTGLGATAAESWQQQPCVAALNQRQILPVGAVRYGAQPISQQQFAAAVLRAFPGKFAAANASLGLTFAGETEVEQLLTAALGERSVGERAILRSQALAVLTTGAALPAQAQATRLVEATFRDSSLMAADREGVAAALAQGVIPMAAGSRNPLRLNPNRNETYGRAARLLCAASPDPALAALVPDRIQPATMAPAAIPQDELRGVWLTNVDSQVLFSRENLESGLERLAQLNFNTVYPTVWNWGYTLYPSAVAQRTFGYKQGLYPDVDNTGERNEALEAAQGDRDMLLELINLARPLGLRVIPWFEFGFMAPADSALARTHPDWLTQKADGSTVKAEGTHNRVWLNPFHPEVQQFMLDMVSELVANYPIDGLQMDDHFGLPAVYGYDPYTVSLYRQEHSGQAPPRDIHDPEWTRWRADKITDVMARTFAVVKARRPQAIMSVSPNPHEFAYKHFLQDWDTWVNQGYVEELIIQLYRSDLGRFVWEMGRAPAQAARRHIPTAVGVLSGLKGRSVSMDWIQEQVSAIRDRSYAGVSFFFYESLWWSETETLEQRQQSLRQLFPKKVSAPQV
;
A
#
# COMPACT_ATOMS: atom_id res chain seq x y z
N MET A 1 24.38 -1.48 74.22
CA MET A 1 23.00 -1.91 74.50
C MET A 1 22.78 -3.21 73.73
N ALA A 2 23.21 -4.38 74.20
CA ALA A 2 22.82 -5.11 75.41
C ALA A 2 21.30 -5.33 75.48
N PHE A 3 20.83 -6.46 74.95
CA PHE A 3 19.94 -7.35 75.68
C PHE A 3 20.31 -8.80 75.39
N ASN A 4 20.20 -9.59 76.44
CA ASN A 4 20.89 -10.83 76.73
C ASN A 4 19.83 -11.92 77.01
N LEU A 5 20.31 -13.16 77.15
CA LEU A 5 19.69 -14.36 77.76
C LEU A 5 19.13 -15.41 76.75
N SER A 6 19.81 -16.55 76.53
CA SER A 6 19.99 -17.73 77.44
C SER A 6 18.81 -18.72 77.29
N PHE A 7 18.91 -20.04 77.07
CA PHE A 7 19.90 -21.03 77.53
C PHE A 7 19.68 -22.44 76.89
N ILE A 8 20.78 -23.21 76.75
CA ILE A 8 20.99 -24.67 77.03
C ILE A 8 20.32 -25.74 76.13
N ARG A 9 21.09 -26.51 75.32
CA ARG A 9 21.83 -27.80 75.57
C ARG A 9 20.88 -28.99 75.86
N SER A 10 20.99 -30.23 75.34
CA SER A 10 22.10 -31.13 74.97
C SER A 10 21.54 -32.27 74.07
N LYS A 11 22.21 -32.81 73.04
CA LYS A 11 23.34 -33.77 72.96
C LYS A 11 23.07 -35.23 73.44
N HIS A 12 23.15 -36.15 72.44
CA HIS A 12 23.56 -37.57 72.46
C HIS A 12 22.56 -38.70 72.79
N LEU A 13 22.40 -39.68 71.87
CA LEU A 13 22.84 -41.09 71.97
C LEU A 13 22.41 -41.90 70.69
N ARG A 14 23.37 -42.45 69.91
CA ARG A 14 23.74 -43.89 69.77
C ARG A 14 22.77 -44.74 68.92
N TYR A 15 23.15 -45.16 67.71
CA TYR A 15 23.98 -46.32 67.31
C TYR A 15 23.35 -47.69 67.58
N GLY A 16 23.19 -48.47 66.50
CA GLY A 16 23.03 -49.94 66.47
C GLY A 16 21.72 -50.39 65.83
N VAL A 17 21.59 -51.50 65.09
CA VAL A 17 22.45 -52.62 64.68
C VAL A 17 21.59 -53.42 63.66
N LEU A 18 22.22 -54.07 62.67
CA LEU A 18 21.77 -55.23 61.85
C LEU A 18 20.26 -55.40 61.55
N ALA A 19 19.86 -55.36 60.27
CA ALA A 19 19.81 -56.56 59.42
C ALA A 19 18.93 -57.69 59.99
N LEU A 20 17.66 -57.72 59.58
CA LEU A 20 16.92 -58.92 59.16
C LEU A 20 15.54 -58.45 58.71
N PHE A 21 15.29 -58.41 57.40
CA PHE A 21 14.00 -58.74 56.76
C PHE A 21 14.21 -58.64 55.24
N ILE A 22 14.98 -59.60 54.73
CA ILE A 22 14.78 -60.12 53.36
C ILE A 22 13.51 -60.98 53.43
N CYS A 23 12.71 -60.92 52.36
CA CYS A 23 11.44 -61.63 52.12
C CYS A 23 10.16 -60.97 52.65
N LEU A 24 9.79 -59.82 52.05
CA LEU A 24 8.45 -59.54 51.47
C LEU A 24 8.38 -58.08 50.98
N TRP A 25 9.23 -57.71 50.02
CA TRP A 25 9.10 -56.44 49.28
C TRP A 25 9.67 -56.61 47.86
N ILE A 26 9.16 -57.63 47.16
CA ILE A 26 9.21 -57.69 45.69
C ILE A 26 7.80 -57.35 45.24
N GLY A 27 7.60 -56.13 44.79
CA GLY A 27 6.32 -55.66 44.25
C GLY A 27 5.93 -54.28 44.74
N TRP A 28 6.68 -53.25 44.33
CA TRP A 28 6.18 -51.91 43.95
C TRP A 28 7.37 -50.97 43.63
N THR A 29 8.23 -51.40 42.72
CA THR A 29 9.06 -50.49 41.92
C THR A 29 8.33 -50.28 40.59
N GLY A 30 7.59 -49.18 40.43
CA GLY A 30 6.87 -48.96 39.18
C GLY A 30 5.88 -47.81 39.11
N LEU A 31 6.08 -46.71 39.84
CA LEU A 31 5.29 -45.48 39.64
C LEU A 31 6.23 -44.26 39.75
N GLY A 32 6.99 -44.04 38.68
CA GLY A 32 7.91 -42.90 38.57
C GLY A 32 8.31 -42.55 37.14
N ALA A 33 7.57 -43.06 36.15
CA ALA A 33 7.84 -42.87 34.72
C ALA A 33 6.54 -42.61 33.95
N THR A 34 5.87 -41.48 34.20
CA THR A 34 4.73 -41.02 33.37
C THR A 34 4.72 -39.49 33.27
N ALA A 35 5.72 -38.92 32.61
CA ALA A 35 5.68 -37.55 32.09
C ALA A 35 6.76 -37.25 31.02
N ALA A 36 7.80 -38.08 30.92
CA ALA A 36 8.97 -37.82 30.07
C ALA A 36 8.98 -38.58 28.71
N GLU A 37 7.95 -39.37 28.40
CA GLU A 37 7.88 -40.21 27.18
C GLU A 37 6.95 -39.69 26.06
N SER A 38 6.26 -38.55 26.20
CA SER A 38 5.20 -38.16 25.24
C SER A 38 5.59 -37.19 24.11
N TRP A 39 6.80 -36.63 24.10
CA TRP A 39 7.16 -35.57 23.12
C TRP A 39 7.74 -36.06 21.79
N GLN A 40 8.31 -37.27 21.75
CA GLN A 40 8.68 -37.95 20.49
C GLN A 40 7.47 -38.58 19.77
N GLN A 41 6.27 -38.49 20.35
CA GLN A 41 5.03 -39.09 19.85
C GLN A 41 3.96 -38.06 19.44
N GLN A 42 4.32 -36.82 19.07
CA GLN A 42 3.33 -36.00 18.34
C GLN A 42 3.22 -36.52 16.89
N PRO A 43 2.04 -36.99 16.44
CA PRO A 43 1.87 -37.60 15.12
C PRO A 43 2.42 -36.73 13.98
N CYS A 44 2.30 -35.40 14.12
CA CYS A 44 2.84 -34.44 13.17
C CYS A 44 4.36 -34.44 13.05
N VAL A 45 5.09 -34.49 14.16
CA VAL A 45 6.56 -34.47 14.13
C VAL A 45 7.07 -35.72 13.42
N ALA A 46 6.51 -36.89 13.76
CA ALA A 46 6.87 -38.15 13.13
C ALA A 46 6.53 -38.14 11.62
N ALA A 47 5.32 -37.72 11.26
CA ALA A 47 4.85 -37.71 9.87
C ALA A 47 5.64 -36.74 8.98
N LEU A 48 6.01 -35.56 9.50
CA LEU A 48 6.82 -34.58 8.77
C LEU A 48 8.29 -34.98 8.68
N ASN A 49 8.84 -35.64 9.71
CA ASN A 49 10.21 -36.16 9.68
C ASN A 49 10.35 -37.30 8.66
N GLN A 50 9.38 -38.22 8.61
CA GLN A 50 9.33 -39.28 7.59
C GLN A 50 9.31 -38.72 6.17
N ARG A 51 8.63 -37.58 5.96
CA ARG A 51 8.56 -36.86 4.68
C ARG A 51 9.74 -35.91 4.44
N GLN A 52 10.74 -35.87 5.33
CA GLN A 52 11.89 -34.94 5.27
C GLN A 52 11.51 -33.45 5.23
N ILE A 53 10.29 -33.09 5.67
CA ILE A 53 9.81 -31.71 5.69
C ILE A 53 10.41 -30.97 6.89
N LEU A 54 10.33 -31.57 8.07
CA LEU A 54 10.91 -31.05 9.30
C LEU A 54 11.85 -32.10 9.88
N PRO A 55 13.11 -32.16 9.40
CA PRO A 55 14.07 -33.13 9.91
C PRO A 55 14.40 -32.80 11.37
N VAL A 56 14.21 -33.78 12.24
CA VAL A 56 14.60 -33.74 13.65
C VAL A 56 15.59 -34.88 13.88
N GLY A 57 16.78 -34.56 14.39
CA GLY A 57 17.79 -35.57 14.71
C GLY A 57 17.33 -36.58 15.78
N ALA A 58 18.22 -37.45 16.24
CA ALA A 58 17.90 -38.57 17.13
C ALA A 58 17.58 -38.23 18.63
N VAL A 59 17.30 -36.97 19.03
CA VAL A 59 17.24 -36.58 20.47
C VAL A 59 16.06 -35.64 20.82
N ARG A 60 15.04 -36.11 21.55
CA ARG A 60 14.04 -35.34 22.37
C ARG A 60 13.74 -33.86 21.92
N TYR A 61 13.23 -33.63 20.71
CA TYR A 61 13.14 -32.28 20.10
C TYR A 61 11.84 -31.47 20.31
N GLY A 62 10.71 -32.07 20.73
CA GLY A 62 9.40 -31.39 20.68
C GLY A 62 9.30 -30.05 21.46
N ALA A 63 10.10 -29.90 22.52
CA ALA A 63 10.14 -28.72 23.38
C ALA A 63 11.31 -27.74 23.08
N GLN A 64 12.23 -28.09 22.18
CA GLN A 64 13.34 -27.21 21.82
C GLN A 64 12.88 -26.09 20.89
N PRO A 65 13.36 -24.85 21.08
CA PRO A 65 13.09 -23.76 20.15
C PRO A 65 13.55 -24.08 18.73
N ILE A 66 12.78 -23.65 17.73
CA ILE A 66 13.17 -23.70 16.32
C ILE A 66 13.57 -22.29 15.85
N SER A 67 14.63 -22.19 15.05
CA SER A 67 15.06 -20.90 14.48
C SER A 67 14.18 -20.45 13.31
N GLN A 68 14.27 -19.17 12.95
CA GLN A 68 13.59 -18.60 11.78
C GLN A 68 13.98 -19.35 10.49
N GLN A 69 15.27 -19.56 10.26
CA GLN A 69 15.80 -20.22 9.07
C GLN A 69 15.34 -21.68 8.98
N GLN A 70 15.41 -22.43 10.09
CA GLN A 70 14.97 -23.83 10.12
C GLN A 70 13.47 -23.96 9.84
N PHE A 71 12.65 -23.06 10.41
CA PHE A 71 11.21 -23.07 10.17
C PHE A 71 10.86 -22.66 8.74
N ALA A 72 11.46 -21.60 8.20
CA ALA A 72 11.26 -21.16 6.83
C ALA A 72 11.65 -22.26 5.82
N ALA A 73 12.78 -22.95 6.03
CA ALA A 73 13.16 -24.10 5.20
C ALA A 73 12.14 -25.25 5.27
N ALA A 74 11.54 -25.50 6.44
CA ALA A 74 10.48 -26.49 6.58
C ALA A 74 9.19 -26.09 5.87
N VAL A 75 8.83 -24.79 5.88
CA VAL A 75 7.70 -24.26 5.11
C VAL A 75 7.92 -24.45 3.61
N LEU A 76 9.08 -24.08 3.06
CA LEU A 76 9.36 -24.25 1.63
C LEU A 76 9.33 -25.74 1.20
N ARG A 77 9.80 -26.66 2.06
CA ARG A 77 9.65 -28.10 1.80
C ARG A 77 8.21 -28.61 1.88
N ALA A 78 7.39 -28.03 2.76
CA ALA A 78 5.98 -28.39 2.88
C ALA A 78 5.13 -27.85 1.72
N PHE A 79 5.52 -26.72 1.13
CA PHE A 79 4.78 -26.00 0.08
C PHE A 79 5.69 -25.67 -1.12
N PRO A 80 6.24 -26.67 -1.80
CA PRO A 80 7.25 -26.45 -2.84
C PRO A 80 6.70 -25.57 -3.98
N GLY A 81 7.43 -24.50 -4.32
CA GLY A 81 7.12 -23.58 -5.41
C GLY A 81 5.96 -22.61 -5.17
N LYS A 82 5.20 -22.72 -4.07
CA LYS A 82 4.06 -21.82 -3.78
C LYS A 82 4.50 -20.38 -3.57
N PHE A 83 5.51 -20.16 -2.75
CA PHE A 83 6.09 -18.84 -2.48
C PHE A 83 6.59 -18.15 -3.76
N ALA A 84 7.44 -18.84 -4.53
CA ALA A 84 7.99 -18.31 -5.77
C ALA A 84 6.88 -18.00 -6.80
N ALA A 85 5.91 -18.90 -6.99
CA ALA A 85 4.81 -18.69 -7.91
C ALA A 85 3.92 -17.50 -7.50
N ALA A 86 3.61 -17.37 -6.20
CA ALA A 86 2.84 -16.24 -5.70
C ALA A 86 3.56 -14.91 -5.96
N ASN A 87 4.84 -14.80 -5.59
CA ASN A 87 5.59 -13.57 -5.79
C ASN A 87 5.77 -13.21 -7.27
N ALA A 88 5.99 -14.20 -8.14
CA ALA A 88 6.03 -13.98 -9.57
C ALA A 88 4.69 -13.41 -10.08
N SER A 89 3.56 -13.94 -9.63
CA SER A 89 2.25 -13.42 -10.02
C SER A 89 1.97 -12.00 -9.50
N LEU A 90 2.58 -11.63 -8.37
CA LEU A 90 2.45 -10.31 -7.75
C LEU A 90 3.52 -9.30 -8.21
N GLY A 91 4.46 -9.71 -9.09
CA GLY A 91 5.61 -8.89 -9.48
C GLY A 91 6.53 -8.50 -8.31
N LEU A 92 6.59 -9.35 -7.29
CA LEU A 92 7.37 -9.13 -6.07
C LEU A 92 8.74 -9.80 -6.15
N THR A 93 9.75 -9.07 -5.68
CA THR A 93 11.10 -9.61 -5.45
C THR A 93 11.57 -9.21 -4.06
N PHE A 94 12.38 -10.06 -3.43
CA PHE A 94 12.85 -9.87 -2.06
C PHE A 94 14.36 -10.12 -1.99
N ALA A 95 15.04 -9.41 -1.09
CA ALA A 95 16.46 -9.60 -0.86
C ALA A 95 16.77 -10.96 -0.23
N GLY A 96 17.87 -11.59 -0.65
CA GLY A 96 18.37 -12.87 -0.15
C GLY A 96 19.02 -13.70 -1.25
N GLU A 97 20.12 -14.39 -0.91
CA GLU A 97 20.83 -15.31 -1.80
C GLU A 97 20.10 -16.65 -1.95
N THR A 98 19.32 -17.03 -0.93
CA THR A 98 18.54 -18.27 -0.90
C THR A 98 17.04 -17.99 -0.83
N GLU A 99 16.21 -18.92 -1.31
CA GLU A 99 14.75 -18.82 -1.19
C GLU A 99 14.29 -18.73 0.28
N VAL A 100 15.04 -19.33 1.21
CA VAL A 100 14.79 -19.23 2.66
C VAL A 100 14.94 -17.79 3.14
N GLU A 101 16.01 -17.11 2.75
CA GLU A 101 16.24 -15.70 3.08
C GLU A 101 15.19 -14.81 2.44
N GLN A 102 14.84 -15.04 1.18
CA GLN A 102 13.79 -14.29 0.49
C GLN A 102 12.44 -14.45 1.20
N LEU A 103 12.08 -15.65 1.64
CA LEU A 103 10.86 -15.90 2.42
C LEU A 103 10.89 -15.16 3.76
N LEU A 104 12.02 -15.19 4.48
CA LEU A 104 12.14 -14.47 5.74
C LEU A 104 12.07 -12.95 5.54
N THR A 105 12.73 -12.41 4.51
CA THR A 105 12.64 -11.00 4.13
C THR A 105 11.21 -10.61 3.79
N ALA A 106 10.52 -11.44 3.01
CA ALA A 106 9.12 -11.19 2.63
C ALA A 106 8.17 -11.19 3.83
N ALA A 107 8.33 -12.13 4.76
CA ALA A 107 7.44 -12.28 5.91
C ALA A 107 7.78 -11.34 7.07
N LEU A 108 9.06 -11.06 7.31
CA LEU A 108 9.53 -10.41 8.54
C LEU A 108 10.23 -9.06 8.30
N GLY A 109 10.64 -8.76 7.07
CA GLY A 109 11.41 -7.56 6.72
C GLY A 109 12.72 -7.49 7.52
N GLU A 110 13.02 -6.33 8.09
CA GLU A 110 14.23 -6.08 8.91
C GLU A 110 14.32 -6.96 10.18
N ARG A 111 13.24 -7.66 10.55
CA ARG A 111 13.22 -8.57 11.72
C ARG A 111 13.73 -9.98 11.37
N SER A 112 14.11 -10.20 10.12
CA SER A 112 14.77 -11.42 9.65
C SER A 112 16.22 -11.48 10.18
N VAL A 113 16.50 -12.43 11.07
CA VAL A 113 17.85 -12.68 11.64
C VAL A 113 18.32 -14.12 11.37
N GLY A 114 17.43 -15.02 10.93
CA GLY A 114 17.76 -16.38 10.53
C GLY A 114 17.97 -17.33 11.72
N GLU A 115 19.02 -17.13 12.52
CA GLU A 115 19.41 -18.04 13.61
C GLU A 115 18.57 -17.88 14.88
N ARG A 116 17.91 -16.73 15.04
CA ARG A 116 17.07 -16.44 16.20
C ARG A 116 15.89 -17.42 16.28
N ALA A 117 15.56 -17.85 17.50
CA ALA A 117 14.33 -18.61 17.75
C ALA A 117 13.10 -17.83 17.22
N ILE A 118 12.30 -18.47 16.38
CA ILE A 118 11.14 -17.82 15.77
C ILE A 118 10.02 -17.65 16.79
N LEU A 119 9.40 -16.47 16.81
CA LEU A 119 8.25 -16.20 17.68
C LEU A 119 6.96 -16.77 17.07
N ARG A 120 5.93 -17.00 17.88
CA ARG A 120 4.66 -17.58 17.44
C ARG A 120 3.99 -16.78 16.31
N SER A 121 3.94 -15.45 16.41
CA SER A 121 3.36 -14.60 15.36
C SER A 121 4.21 -14.61 14.09
N GLN A 122 5.54 -14.58 14.23
CA GLN A 122 6.48 -14.68 13.12
C GLN A 122 6.35 -16.02 12.38
N ALA A 123 6.18 -17.13 13.10
CA ALA A 123 5.96 -18.44 12.50
C ALA A 123 4.67 -18.49 11.68
N LEU A 124 3.60 -17.83 12.14
CA LEU A 124 2.39 -17.70 11.34
C LEU A 124 2.65 -16.86 10.07
N ALA A 125 3.33 -15.72 10.19
CA ALA A 125 3.69 -14.90 9.03
C ALA A 125 4.54 -15.66 8.00
N VAL A 126 5.60 -16.34 8.45
CA VAL A 126 6.46 -17.15 7.57
C VAL A 126 5.68 -18.30 6.91
N LEU A 127 4.82 -18.98 7.67
CA LEU A 127 3.98 -20.04 7.13
C LEU A 127 3.01 -19.51 6.06
N THR A 128 2.30 -18.42 6.35
CA THR A 128 1.29 -17.88 5.43
C THR A 128 1.91 -17.33 4.16
N THR A 129 3.04 -16.65 4.27
CA THR A 129 3.80 -16.16 3.11
C THR A 129 4.34 -17.33 2.28
N GLY A 130 4.94 -18.33 2.92
CA GLY A 130 5.54 -19.46 2.20
C GLY A 130 4.51 -20.40 1.56
N ALA A 131 3.37 -20.59 2.22
CA ALA A 131 2.25 -21.38 1.71
C ALA A 131 1.33 -20.60 0.76
N ALA A 132 1.59 -19.30 0.55
CA ALA A 132 0.77 -18.38 -0.24
C ALA A 132 -0.72 -18.38 0.20
N LEU A 133 -0.97 -18.29 1.50
CA LEU A 133 -2.34 -18.19 2.02
C LEU A 133 -2.96 -16.83 1.69
N PRO A 134 -4.27 -16.76 1.36
CA PRO A 134 -4.91 -15.51 0.96
C PRO A 134 -4.86 -14.41 2.03
N ALA A 135 -4.51 -13.19 1.61
CA ALA A 135 -4.58 -12.01 2.44
C ALA A 135 -6.03 -11.73 2.89
N GLN A 136 -6.19 -10.98 3.99
CA GLN A 136 -7.48 -10.65 4.54
C GLN A 136 -7.68 -9.13 4.50
N ALA A 137 -8.81 -8.68 3.96
CA ALA A 137 -9.10 -7.25 3.89
C ALA A 137 -9.16 -6.65 5.30
N GLN A 138 -9.87 -7.32 6.21
CA GLN A 138 -10.08 -6.86 7.59
C GLN A 138 -9.19 -7.59 8.61
N ALA A 139 -7.89 -7.68 8.31
CA ALA A 139 -6.91 -8.43 9.11
C ALA A 139 -6.85 -7.97 10.57
N THR A 140 -6.86 -6.65 10.81
CA THR A 140 -6.81 -6.06 12.16
C THR A 140 -8.02 -6.45 12.97
N ARG A 141 -9.21 -6.23 12.41
CA ARG A 141 -10.46 -6.53 13.11
C ARG A 141 -10.62 -8.02 13.39
N LEU A 142 -10.21 -8.88 12.44
CA LEU A 142 -10.28 -10.33 12.60
C LEU A 142 -9.41 -10.82 13.78
N VAL A 143 -8.18 -10.30 13.88
CA VAL A 143 -7.24 -10.64 14.95
C VAL A 143 -7.70 -10.07 16.29
N GLU A 144 -8.18 -8.83 16.34
CA GLU A 144 -8.70 -8.18 17.56
C GLU A 144 -9.96 -8.84 18.10
N ALA A 145 -10.87 -9.27 17.24
CA ALA A 145 -12.08 -9.98 17.65
C ALA A 145 -11.76 -11.36 18.25
N THR A 146 -10.65 -11.98 17.84
CA THR A 146 -10.33 -13.36 18.21
C THR A 146 -9.36 -13.45 19.39
N PHE A 147 -8.37 -12.56 19.46
CA PHE A 147 -7.26 -12.65 20.41
C PHE A 147 -7.17 -11.44 21.34
N ARG A 148 -7.12 -11.69 22.65
CA ARG A 148 -6.99 -10.64 23.68
C ARG A 148 -5.61 -10.00 23.77
N ASP A 149 -4.61 -10.58 23.11
CA ASP A 149 -3.23 -10.12 23.03
C ASP A 149 -2.85 -9.62 21.62
N SER A 150 -3.84 -9.17 20.84
CA SER A 150 -3.70 -8.63 19.48
C SER A 150 -2.74 -7.45 19.33
N SER A 151 -2.64 -6.59 20.34
CA SER A 151 -1.74 -5.43 20.32
C SER A 151 -0.27 -5.80 20.19
N LEU A 152 0.11 -7.01 20.60
CA LEU A 152 1.48 -7.52 20.48
C LEU A 152 1.81 -8.05 19.06
N MET A 153 0.86 -8.01 18.12
CA MET A 153 0.97 -8.64 16.80
C MET A 153 1.03 -7.65 15.65
N ALA A 154 1.17 -6.34 15.91
CA ALA A 154 1.04 -5.30 14.87
C ALA A 154 1.88 -5.57 13.61
N ALA A 155 3.12 -6.05 13.78
CA ALA A 155 4.04 -6.31 12.67
C ALA A 155 3.79 -7.64 11.91
N ASP A 156 3.07 -8.59 12.51
CA ASP A 156 2.82 -9.92 11.93
C ASP A 156 1.32 -10.18 11.64
N ARG A 157 0.50 -9.14 11.84
CA ARG A 157 -0.96 -9.20 11.86
C ARG A 157 -1.53 -9.84 10.59
N GLU A 158 -1.01 -9.47 9.42
CA GLU A 158 -1.48 -9.98 8.14
C GLU A 158 -1.36 -11.51 8.07
N GLY A 159 -0.20 -12.04 8.48
CA GLY A 159 0.03 -13.48 8.51
C GLY A 159 -0.82 -14.19 9.56
N VAL A 160 -0.98 -13.60 10.74
CA VAL A 160 -1.87 -14.17 11.77
C VAL A 160 -3.32 -14.20 11.27
N ALA A 161 -3.81 -13.14 10.63
CA ALA A 161 -5.15 -13.06 10.08
C ALA A 161 -5.38 -14.08 8.96
N ALA A 162 -4.45 -14.20 8.01
CA ALA A 162 -4.51 -15.21 6.95
C ALA A 162 -4.52 -16.62 7.53
N ALA A 163 -3.68 -16.90 8.53
CA ALA A 163 -3.65 -18.19 9.19
C ALA A 163 -4.95 -18.51 9.94
N LEU A 164 -5.53 -17.51 10.60
CA LEU A 164 -6.79 -17.64 11.31
C LEU A 164 -7.96 -17.89 10.37
N ALA A 165 -8.05 -17.13 9.27
CA ALA A 165 -9.10 -17.29 8.26
C ALA A 165 -9.06 -18.67 7.58
N GLN A 166 -7.86 -19.23 7.40
CA GLN A 166 -7.68 -20.58 6.84
C GLN A 166 -7.77 -21.70 7.89
N GLY A 167 -8.05 -21.37 9.16
CA GLY A 167 -8.18 -22.36 10.23
C GLY A 167 -6.89 -23.17 10.47
N VAL A 168 -5.72 -22.57 10.26
CA VAL A 168 -4.43 -23.29 10.41
C VAL A 168 -3.82 -23.13 11.81
N ILE A 169 -4.44 -22.34 12.70
CA ILE A 169 -3.94 -22.11 14.06
C ILE A 169 -4.48 -23.22 14.99
N PRO A 170 -3.65 -24.14 15.49
CA PRO A 170 -4.09 -25.20 16.39
C PRO A 170 -4.54 -24.65 17.73
N MET A 171 -5.61 -25.21 18.29
CA MET A 171 -6.08 -24.84 19.62
C MET A 171 -5.15 -25.39 20.71
N ALA A 172 -4.92 -24.58 21.75
CA ALA A 172 -4.24 -25.03 22.96
C ALA A 172 -5.25 -25.62 23.96
N ALA A 173 -4.89 -26.70 24.65
CA ALA A 173 -5.72 -27.29 25.68
C ALA A 173 -6.04 -26.27 26.79
N GLY A 174 -7.30 -26.19 27.21
CA GLY A 174 -7.76 -25.27 28.26
C GLY A 174 -7.92 -23.80 27.83
N SER A 175 -7.97 -23.52 26.52
CA SER A 175 -8.23 -22.17 26.01
C SER A 175 -9.61 -21.66 26.46
N ARG A 176 -9.67 -20.41 26.92
CA ARG A 176 -10.92 -19.71 27.29
C ARG A 176 -11.07 -18.45 26.45
N ASN A 177 -12.29 -18.14 26.02
CA ASN A 177 -12.60 -16.93 25.27
C ASN A 177 -12.53 -15.67 26.14
N PRO A 178 -12.04 -14.53 25.60
CA PRO A 178 -11.34 -14.39 24.31
C PRO A 178 -9.95 -15.08 24.34
N LEU A 179 -9.57 -15.69 23.21
CA LEU A 179 -8.38 -16.55 23.11
C LEU A 179 -7.08 -15.77 23.31
N ARG A 180 -5.98 -16.47 23.63
CA ARG A 180 -4.62 -15.90 23.63
C ARG A 180 -3.77 -16.61 22.60
N LEU A 181 -3.08 -15.86 21.74
CA LEU A 181 -2.11 -16.44 20.82
C LEU A 181 -0.75 -16.67 21.50
N ASN A 182 -0.36 -15.78 22.41
CA ASN A 182 1.00 -15.64 22.96
C ASN A 182 2.04 -15.37 21.86
N PRO A 183 1.93 -14.23 21.14
CA PRO A 183 2.70 -13.98 19.91
C PRO A 183 4.22 -13.95 20.12
N ASN A 184 4.69 -13.47 21.29
CA ASN A 184 6.11 -13.38 21.62
C ASN A 184 6.69 -14.67 22.23
N ARG A 185 5.93 -15.77 22.24
CA ARG A 185 6.45 -17.06 22.70
C ARG A 185 7.34 -17.67 21.62
N ASN A 186 8.53 -18.14 22.00
CA ASN A 186 9.37 -18.94 21.10
C ASN A 186 8.60 -20.18 20.64
N GLU A 187 8.63 -20.45 19.34
CA GLU A 187 8.10 -21.69 18.79
C GLU A 187 9.07 -22.84 19.00
N THR A 188 8.51 -24.04 19.14
CA THR A 188 9.28 -25.28 19.28
C THR A 188 8.97 -26.20 18.12
N TYR A 189 9.85 -27.16 17.85
CA TYR A 189 9.64 -28.15 16.78
C TYR A 189 8.26 -28.81 16.82
N GLY A 190 7.75 -29.17 18.01
CA GLY A 190 6.42 -29.76 18.14
C GLY A 190 5.28 -28.81 17.73
N ARG A 191 5.32 -27.54 18.16
CA ARG A 191 4.29 -26.55 17.79
C ARG A 191 4.40 -26.13 16.33
N ALA A 192 5.62 -26.02 15.81
CA ALA A 192 5.91 -25.78 14.41
C ALA A 192 5.39 -26.92 13.52
N ALA A 193 5.58 -28.18 13.93
CA ALA A 193 5.04 -29.34 13.23
C ALA A 193 3.50 -29.32 13.19
N ARG A 194 2.83 -28.94 14.28
CA ARG A 194 1.36 -28.80 14.30
C ARG A 194 0.88 -27.69 13.35
N LEU A 195 1.61 -26.59 13.23
CA LEU A 195 1.32 -25.54 12.24
C LEU A 195 1.41 -26.07 10.80
N LEU A 196 2.53 -26.74 10.47
CA LEU A 196 2.76 -27.31 9.15
C LEU A 196 1.72 -28.38 8.78
N CYS A 197 1.40 -29.28 9.70
CA CYS A 197 0.31 -30.24 9.51
C CYS A 197 -1.03 -29.54 9.26
N ALA A 198 -1.38 -28.55 10.09
CA ALA A 198 -2.68 -27.89 10.00
C ALA A 198 -2.87 -27.18 8.65
N ALA A 199 -1.81 -26.59 8.12
CA ALA A 199 -1.80 -25.94 6.81
C ALA A 199 -1.54 -26.89 5.63
N SER A 200 -1.22 -28.16 5.89
CA SER A 200 -0.80 -29.11 4.85
C SER A 200 -1.94 -29.38 3.85
N PRO A 201 -1.64 -29.41 2.54
CA PRO A 201 -2.61 -29.83 1.53
C PRO A 201 -2.88 -31.35 1.59
N ASP A 202 -1.99 -32.15 2.18
CA ASP A 202 -2.20 -33.58 2.46
C ASP A 202 -3.26 -33.73 3.58
N PRO A 203 -4.47 -34.27 3.27
CA PRO A 203 -5.54 -34.43 4.26
C PRO A 203 -5.13 -35.33 5.44
N ALA A 204 -4.25 -36.30 5.21
CA ALA A 204 -3.78 -37.18 6.28
C ALA A 204 -2.94 -36.42 7.31
N LEU A 205 -2.13 -35.45 6.88
CA LEU A 205 -1.40 -34.56 7.78
C LEU A 205 -2.33 -33.55 8.46
N ALA A 206 -3.28 -32.98 7.72
CA ALA A 206 -4.24 -32.01 8.25
C ALA A 206 -5.14 -32.61 9.35
N ALA A 207 -5.54 -33.88 9.19
CA ALA A 207 -6.36 -34.62 10.15
C ALA A 207 -5.66 -34.90 11.49
N LEU A 208 -4.33 -34.81 11.55
CA LEU A 208 -3.57 -34.95 12.81
C LEU A 208 -3.75 -33.74 13.74
N VAL A 209 -4.38 -32.66 13.25
CA VAL A 209 -4.68 -31.45 14.03
C VAL A 209 -6.17 -31.09 13.84
N PRO A 210 -7.10 -31.85 14.44
CA PRO A 210 -8.53 -31.60 14.30
C PRO A 210 -8.96 -30.32 15.03
N ASP A 211 -8.37 -30.05 16.20
CA ASP A 211 -8.73 -28.89 17.02
C ASP A 211 -8.01 -27.62 16.55
N ARG A 212 -8.75 -26.76 15.83
CA ARG A 212 -8.28 -25.49 15.27
C ARG A 212 -9.10 -24.33 15.81
N ILE A 213 -8.45 -23.18 15.93
CA ILE A 213 -9.13 -21.94 16.27
C ILE A 213 -9.99 -21.53 15.07
N GLN A 214 -11.27 -21.28 15.34
CA GLN A 214 -12.17 -20.65 14.38
C GLN A 214 -12.13 -19.13 14.56
N PRO A 215 -12.19 -18.35 13.47
CA PRO A 215 -12.28 -16.90 13.56
C PRO A 215 -13.52 -16.48 14.35
N ALA A 216 -13.38 -15.50 15.24
CA ALA A 216 -14.52 -14.91 15.91
C ALA A 216 -15.40 -14.13 14.92
N THR A 217 -16.71 -14.10 15.16
CA THR A 217 -17.62 -13.25 14.41
C THR A 217 -17.29 -11.78 14.69
N MET A 218 -17.00 -11.03 13.63
CA MET A 218 -16.71 -9.61 13.73
C MET A 218 -18.01 -8.81 13.82
N ALA A 219 -18.06 -7.83 14.72
CA ALA A 219 -19.12 -6.83 14.71
C ALA A 219 -19.11 -6.03 13.38
N PRO A 220 -20.18 -5.32 13.02
CA PRO A 220 -20.12 -4.34 11.92
C PRO A 220 -19.01 -3.31 12.16
N ALA A 221 -18.34 -2.87 11.11
CA ALA A 221 -17.34 -1.80 11.22
C ALA A 221 -18.02 -0.49 11.60
N ALA A 222 -17.43 0.25 12.53
CA ALA A 222 -17.85 1.62 12.78
C ALA A 222 -17.53 2.47 11.55
N ILE A 223 -18.47 3.32 11.15
CA ILE A 223 -18.25 4.28 10.08
C ILE A 223 -17.35 5.40 10.65
N PRO A 224 -16.23 5.74 9.99
CA PRO A 224 -15.37 6.84 10.42
C PRO A 224 -16.14 8.15 10.59
N GLN A 225 -15.71 9.00 11.51
CA GLN A 225 -16.29 10.34 11.67
C GLN A 225 -15.83 11.29 10.55
N ASP A 226 -14.57 11.15 10.16
CA ASP A 226 -13.95 11.84 9.04
C ASP A 226 -13.36 10.79 8.09
N GLU A 227 -13.60 10.95 6.79
CA GLU A 227 -13.12 10.05 5.75
C GLU A 227 -13.07 10.78 4.42
N LEU A 228 -11.92 10.72 3.73
CA LEU A 228 -11.81 11.25 2.38
C LEU A 228 -12.64 10.35 1.45
N ARG A 229 -13.58 10.95 0.72
CA ARG A 229 -14.42 10.27 -0.28
C ARG A 229 -14.33 11.05 -1.58
N GLY A 230 -13.30 10.69 -2.34
CA GLY A 230 -12.85 11.41 -3.52
C GLY A 230 -13.26 10.77 -4.84
N VAL A 231 -13.41 11.58 -5.89
CA VAL A 231 -13.58 11.09 -7.28
C VAL A 231 -12.81 12.01 -8.23
N TRP A 232 -11.99 11.43 -9.11
CA TRP A 232 -11.38 12.16 -10.22
C TRP A 232 -12.38 12.36 -11.35
N LEU A 233 -12.45 13.58 -11.88
CA LEU A 233 -13.30 13.94 -13.02
C LEU A 233 -12.40 14.28 -14.21
N THR A 234 -12.43 13.45 -15.25
CA THR A 234 -11.56 13.57 -16.44
C THR A 234 -12.31 14.16 -17.63
N ASN A 235 -11.58 14.69 -18.61
CA ASN A 235 -12.09 14.98 -19.96
C ASN A 235 -11.70 13.90 -21.00
N VAL A 236 -11.14 12.78 -20.52
CA VAL A 236 -10.78 11.61 -21.34
C VAL A 236 -11.63 10.45 -20.84
N ASP A 237 -12.30 9.76 -21.77
CA ASP A 237 -13.20 8.65 -21.50
C ASP A 237 -14.33 8.96 -20.47
N SER A 238 -14.63 10.25 -20.25
CA SER A 238 -15.78 10.73 -19.48
C SER A 238 -16.50 11.85 -20.20
N GLN A 239 -17.79 11.98 -19.93
CA GLN A 239 -18.61 13.10 -20.43
C GLN A 239 -18.89 14.17 -19.37
N VAL A 240 -18.46 13.96 -18.11
CA VAL A 240 -18.91 14.75 -16.97
C VAL A 240 -18.54 16.24 -17.06
N LEU A 241 -17.40 16.56 -17.66
CA LEU A 241 -16.91 17.94 -17.77
C LEU A 241 -17.48 18.72 -18.98
N PHE A 242 -18.12 18.03 -19.93
CA PHE A 242 -18.43 18.58 -21.25
C PHE A 242 -19.72 19.40 -21.33
N SER A 243 -20.54 19.46 -20.28
CA SER A 243 -21.68 20.36 -20.24
C SER A 243 -22.02 20.74 -18.80
N ARG A 244 -22.73 21.86 -18.63
CA ARG A 244 -23.26 22.26 -17.32
C ARG A 244 -24.19 21.20 -16.73
N GLU A 245 -25.07 20.66 -17.55
CA GLU A 245 -26.05 19.64 -17.14
C GLU A 245 -25.36 18.36 -16.64
N ASN A 246 -24.30 17.93 -17.33
CA ASN A 246 -23.51 16.77 -16.93
C ASN A 246 -22.77 17.03 -15.61
N LEU A 247 -22.19 18.22 -15.43
CA LEU A 247 -21.56 18.64 -14.18
C LEU A 247 -22.55 18.66 -13.03
N GLU A 248 -23.69 19.34 -13.20
CA GLU A 248 -24.73 19.46 -12.18
C GLU A 248 -25.26 18.09 -11.75
N SER A 249 -25.69 17.28 -12.71
CA SER A 249 -26.19 15.92 -12.45
C SER A 249 -25.13 15.03 -11.78
N GLY A 250 -23.87 15.15 -12.19
CA GLY A 250 -22.78 14.34 -11.66
C GLY A 250 -22.40 14.72 -10.24
N LEU A 251 -22.28 16.02 -9.95
CA LEU A 251 -21.97 16.51 -8.62
C LEU A 251 -23.12 16.23 -7.64
N GLU A 252 -24.38 16.41 -8.06
CA GLU A 252 -25.54 16.05 -7.25
C GLU A 252 -25.56 14.55 -6.93
N ARG A 253 -25.29 13.69 -7.91
CA ARG A 253 -25.20 12.24 -7.70
C ARG A 253 -24.12 11.90 -6.68
N LEU A 254 -22.93 12.49 -6.79
CA LEU A 254 -21.83 12.28 -5.84
C LEU A 254 -22.22 12.74 -4.43
N ALA A 255 -22.83 13.92 -4.30
CA ALA A 255 -23.28 14.45 -3.02
C ALA A 255 -24.37 13.57 -2.37
N GLN A 256 -25.33 13.08 -3.16
CA GLN A 256 -26.38 12.14 -2.70
C GLN A 256 -25.82 10.79 -2.24
N LEU A 257 -24.67 10.38 -2.77
CA LEU A 257 -23.93 9.18 -2.38
C LEU A 257 -22.88 9.46 -1.29
N ASN A 258 -22.95 10.63 -0.65
CA ASN A 258 -22.10 11.05 0.47
C ASN A 258 -20.60 11.11 0.15
N PHE A 259 -20.24 11.38 -1.12
CA PHE A 259 -18.91 11.87 -1.47
C PHE A 259 -18.70 13.29 -0.95
N ASN A 260 -17.44 13.68 -0.72
CA ASN A 260 -17.12 14.99 -0.14
C ASN A 260 -15.99 15.73 -0.86
N THR A 261 -15.32 15.12 -1.83
CA THR A 261 -14.21 15.74 -2.56
C THR A 261 -14.24 15.34 -4.04
N VAL A 262 -14.00 16.30 -4.93
CA VAL A 262 -13.82 16.06 -6.37
C VAL A 262 -12.48 16.64 -6.84
N TYR A 263 -11.84 15.91 -7.75
CA TYR A 263 -10.58 16.29 -8.36
C TYR A 263 -10.78 16.49 -9.86
N PRO A 264 -11.26 17.67 -10.31
CA PRO A 264 -11.44 17.91 -11.73
C PRO A 264 -10.11 18.16 -12.41
N THR A 265 -9.87 17.47 -13.52
CA THR A 265 -8.71 17.74 -14.36
C THR A 265 -8.74 19.20 -14.83
N VAL A 266 -7.60 19.87 -14.78
CA VAL A 266 -7.43 21.24 -15.30
C VAL A 266 -6.21 21.41 -16.18
N TRP A 267 -5.31 20.43 -16.20
CA TRP A 267 -4.17 20.36 -17.11
C TRP A 267 -4.09 18.94 -17.68
N ASN A 268 -4.43 18.81 -18.97
CA ASN A 268 -4.45 17.53 -19.67
C ASN A 268 -4.13 17.70 -21.14
N TRP A 269 -3.55 16.68 -21.78
CA TRP A 269 -3.30 16.67 -23.23
C TRP A 269 -2.56 17.91 -23.77
N GLY A 270 -1.75 18.58 -22.93
CA GLY A 270 -1.01 19.79 -23.31
C GLY A 270 -1.86 21.08 -23.33
N TYR A 271 -3.07 21.06 -22.76
CA TYR A 271 -3.97 22.21 -22.67
C TYR A 271 -4.47 22.43 -21.23
N THR A 272 -4.76 23.69 -20.90
CA THR A 272 -5.59 24.02 -19.75
C THR A 272 -7.05 23.74 -20.07
N LEU A 273 -7.81 23.17 -19.13
CA LEU A 273 -9.25 22.94 -19.28
C LEU A 273 -10.10 24.10 -18.74
N TYR A 274 -9.43 25.18 -18.34
CA TYR A 274 -9.99 26.45 -17.89
C TYR A 274 -9.36 27.60 -18.69
N PRO A 275 -10.03 28.76 -18.76
CA PRO A 275 -9.50 29.99 -19.35
C PRO A 275 -8.14 30.40 -18.76
N SER A 276 -7.07 30.34 -19.54
CA SER A 276 -5.72 30.69 -19.11
C SER A 276 -5.06 31.71 -20.04
N ALA A 277 -4.64 32.84 -19.47
CA ALA A 277 -3.83 33.83 -20.19
C ALA A 277 -2.37 33.36 -20.32
N VAL A 278 -1.91 32.54 -19.38
CA VAL A 278 -0.59 31.88 -19.43
C VAL A 278 -0.53 30.93 -20.64
N ALA A 279 -1.51 30.03 -20.77
CA ALA A 279 -1.63 29.12 -21.91
C ALA A 279 -1.70 29.88 -23.25
N GLN A 280 -2.56 30.90 -23.32
CA GLN A 280 -2.76 31.70 -24.54
C GLN A 280 -1.45 32.36 -25.01
N ARG A 281 -0.65 32.92 -24.10
CA ARG A 281 0.65 33.52 -24.44
C ARG A 281 1.72 32.48 -24.76
N THR A 282 1.65 31.31 -24.13
CA THR A 282 2.69 30.29 -24.26
C THR A 282 2.56 29.52 -25.57
N PHE A 283 1.36 29.08 -25.93
CA PHE A 283 1.16 28.20 -27.08
C PHE A 283 -0.08 28.54 -27.92
N GLY A 284 -0.64 29.74 -27.75
CA GLY A 284 -1.65 30.31 -28.65
C GLY A 284 -3.10 29.92 -28.36
N TYR A 285 -3.36 29.13 -27.32
CA TYR A 285 -4.71 28.68 -26.96
C TYR A 285 -5.04 29.00 -25.50
N LYS A 286 -6.20 29.64 -25.28
CA LYS A 286 -6.73 30.00 -23.95
C LYS A 286 -7.19 28.79 -23.15
N GLN A 287 -7.71 27.77 -23.82
CA GLN A 287 -8.18 26.51 -23.23
C GLN A 287 -8.34 25.43 -24.32
N GLY A 288 -8.45 24.17 -23.89
CA GLY A 288 -8.77 23.03 -24.75
C GLY A 288 -9.44 21.93 -23.94
N LEU A 289 -10.76 22.03 -23.76
CA LEU A 289 -11.54 21.06 -22.99
C LEU A 289 -11.74 19.75 -23.74
N TYR A 290 -11.91 19.79 -25.06
CA TYR A 290 -12.27 18.64 -25.90
C TYR A 290 -11.05 18.10 -26.65
N PRO A 291 -10.38 17.05 -26.15
CA PRO A 291 -9.29 16.44 -26.89
C PRO A 291 -9.85 15.66 -28.09
N ASP A 292 -9.15 15.70 -29.23
CA ASP A 292 -9.48 14.89 -30.41
C ASP A 292 -8.79 13.53 -30.35
N VAL A 293 -9.15 12.73 -29.34
CA VAL A 293 -8.48 11.47 -29.01
C VAL A 293 -8.55 10.42 -30.13
N ASP A 294 -9.57 10.47 -30.98
CA ASP A 294 -9.81 9.45 -32.01
C ASP A 294 -9.10 9.75 -33.35
N ASN A 295 -8.63 10.99 -33.59
CA ASN A 295 -7.97 11.35 -34.85
C ASN A 295 -6.57 11.97 -34.63
N THR A 296 -6.52 13.23 -34.19
CA THR A 296 -5.27 14.01 -34.18
C THR A 296 -4.56 14.00 -32.84
N GLY A 297 -5.22 13.58 -31.75
CA GLY A 297 -4.70 13.72 -30.39
C GLY A 297 -4.61 15.18 -29.90
N GLU A 298 -5.07 16.16 -30.68
CA GLU A 298 -5.01 17.57 -30.33
C GLU A 298 -6.32 18.03 -29.70
N ARG A 299 -7.10 18.84 -30.42
CA ARG A 299 -8.26 19.54 -29.92
C ARG A 299 -9.39 19.49 -30.94
N ASN A 300 -10.60 19.19 -30.49
CA ASN A 300 -11.77 19.19 -31.35
C ASN A 300 -12.29 20.62 -31.56
N GLU A 301 -11.79 21.29 -32.60
CA GLU A 301 -12.11 22.69 -32.91
C GLU A 301 -13.61 22.98 -33.04
N ALA A 302 -14.41 22.02 -33.54
CA ALA A 302 -15.85 22.20 -33.67
C ALA A 302 -16.55 22.22 -32.29
N LEU A 303 -16.16 21.33 -31.38
CA LEU A 303 -16.70 21.30 -30.01
C LEU A 303 -16.20 22.50 -29.18
N GLU A 304 -14.94 22.90 -29.38
CA GLU A 304 -14.39 24.13 -28.77
C GLU A 304 -15.16 25.38 -29.20
N ALA A 305 -15.41 25.54 -30.50
CA ALA A 305 -16.20 26.65 -31.01
C ALA A 305 -17.64 26.62 -30.48
N ALA A 306 -18.23 25.44 -30.34
CA ALA A 306 -19.58 25.26 -29.82
C ALA A 306 -19.69 25.63 -28.32
N GLN A 307 -18.67 25.37 -27.50
CA GLN A 307 -18.69 25.75 -26.09
C GLN A 307 -18.44 27.24 -25.84
N GLY A 308 -17.81 27.95 -26.78
CA GLY A 308 -17.49 29.37 -26.66
C GLY A 308 -16.61 29.70 -25.45
N ASP A 309 -16.96 30.76 -24.72
CA ASP A 309 -16.22 31.25 -23.55
C ASP A 309 -16.57 30.54 -22.23
N ARG A 310 -17.13 29.32 -22.29
CA ARG A 310 -17.46 28.55 -21.08
C ARG A 310 -16.21 28.33 -20.22
N ASP A 311 -16.31 28.72 -18.96
CA ASP A 311 -15.33 28.42 -17.91
C ASP A 311 -15.82 27.20 -17.12
N MET A 312 -15.36 26.01 -17.54
CA MET A 312 -15.75 24.74 -16.94
C MET A 312 -15.42 24.68 -15.45
N LEU A 313 -14.25 25.20 -15.03
CA LEU A 313 -13.82 25.12 -13.65
C LEU A 313 -14.63 26.05 -12.74
N LEU A 314 -14.88 27.29 -13.14
CA LEU A 314 -15.70 28.21 -12.36
C LEU A 314 -17.14 27.69 -12.22
N GLU A 315 -17.69 27.13 -13.30
CA GLU A 315 -19.00 26.49 -13.30
C GLU A 315 -19.06 25.32 -12.31
N LEU A 316 -18.07 24.42 -12.36
CA LEU A 316 -17.95 23.29 -11.44
C LEU A 316 -17.89 23.76 -9.98
N ILE A 317 -17.06 24.76 -9.68
CA ILE A 317 -16.92 25.30 -8.32
C ILE A 317 -18.26 25.86 -7.80
N ASN A 318 -18.98 26.59 -8.65
CA ASN A 318 -20.27 27.18 -8.27
C ASN A 318 -21.34 26.11 -8.00
N LEU A 319 -21.32 24.99 -8.73
CA LEU A 319 -22.23 23.86 -8.52
C LEU A 319 -21.83 23.00 -7.31
N ALA A 320 -20.53 22.79 -7.08
CA ALA A 320 -20.02 21.93 -6.01
C ALA A 320 -20.16 22.53 -4.60
N ARG A 321 -20.00 23.86 -4.48
CA ARG A 321 -20.09 24.59 -3.20
C ARG A 321 -21.37 24.36 -2.40
N PRO A 322 -22.59 24.56 -2.94
CA PRO A 322 -23.82 24.34 -2.18
C PRO A 322 -24.03 22.87 -1.78
N LEU A 323 -23.39 21.93 -2.48
CA LEU A 323 -23.41 20.50 -2.15
C LEU A 323 -22.42 20.14 -1.01
N GLY A 324 -21.51 21.06 -0.68
CA GLY A 324 -20.45 20.85 0.31
C GLY A 324 -19.37 19.90 -0.18
N LEU A 325 -19.10 19.88 -1.49
CA LEU A 325 -17.99 19.14 -2.10
C LEU A 325 -16.75 20.03 -2.14
N ARG A 326 -15.62 19.54 -1.63
CA ARG A 326 -14.30 20.16 -1.85
C ARG A 326 -13.93 20.04 -3.33
N VAL A 327 -13.40 21.10 -3.91
CA VAL A 327 -12.89 21.15 -5.29
C VAL A 327 -11.39 21.36 -5.26
N ILE A 328 -10.65 20.34 -5.69
CA ILE A 328 -9.18 20.31 -5.74
C ILE A 328 -8.78 20.06 -7.20
N PRO A 329 -8.56 21.10 -8.02
CA PRO A 329 -8.16 20.92 -9.40
C PRO A 329 -6.87 20.13 -9.56
N TRP A 330 -6.84 19.28 -10.58
CA TRP A 330 -5.83 18.26 -10.76
C TRP A 330 -5.04 18.45 -12.06
N PHE A 331 -3.72 18.46 -11.92
CA PHE A 331 -2.76 18.54 -13.02
C PHE A 331 -2.33 17.13 -13.44
N GLU A 332 -3.24 16.42 -14.11
CA GLU A 332 -3.09 15.02 -14.55
C GLU A 332 -1.80 14.79 -15.34
N PHE A 333 -1.54 15.62 -16.35
CA PHE A 333 -0.40 15.39 -17.23
C PHE A 333 0.94 15.86 -16.64
N GLY A 334 0.97 16.65 -15.57
CA GLY A 334 2.23 17.18 -15.02
C GLY A 334 3.18 17.71 -16.12
N PHE A 335 4.34 17.06 -16.28
CA PHE A 335 5.32 17.38 -17.35
C PHE A 335 5.14 16.58 -18.64
N MET A 336 4.22 15.63 -18.69
CA MET A 336 3.88 14.89 -19.90
C MET A 336 3.08 15.76 -20.88
N ALA A 337 3.30 15.57 -22.18
CA ALA A 337 2.49 16.15 -23.22
C ALA A 337 2.34 15.20 -24.42
N PRO A 338 1.28 15.33 -25.24
CA PRO A 338 1.25 14.73 -26.57
C PRO A 338 2.37 15.29 -27.43
N ALA A 339 3.05 14.42 -28.20
CA ALA A 339 4.17 14.80 -29.05
C ALA A 339 3.77 15.81 -30.15
N ASP A 340 2.52 15.78 -30.56
CA ASP A 340 1.88 16.65 -31.53
C ASP A 340 1.13 17.82 -30.91
N SER A 341 1.15 18.01 -29.58
CA SER A 341 0.46 19.16 -28.96
C SER A 341 1.00 20.51 -29.44
N ALA A 342 0.14 21.54 -29.41
CA ALA A 342 0.54 22.92 -29.70
C ALA A 342 1.72 23.38 -28.84
N LEU A 343 1.76 22.95 -27.57
CA LEU A 343 2.87 23.19 -26.65
C LEU A 343 4.18 22.59 -27.17
N ALA A 344 4.20 21.29 -27.49
CA ALA A 344 5.40 20.60 -27.95
C ALA A 344 5.94 21.14 -29.29
N ARG A 345 5.06 21.60 -30.18
CA ARG A 345 5.45 22.23 -31.45
C ARG A 345 5.98 23.65 -31.28
N THR A 346 5.40 24.42 -30.37
CA THR A 346 5.80 25.81 -30.12
C THR A 346 7.13 25.87 -29.37
N HIS A 347 7.34 24.94 -28.44
CA HIS A 347 8.53 24.87 -27.58
C HIS A 347 9.23 23.51 -27.68
N PRO A 348 9.80 23.16 -28.85
CA PRO A 348 10.54 21.90 -29.00
C PRO A 348 11.81 21.86 -28.12
N ASP A 349 12.35 23.03 -27.78
CA ASP A 349 13.49 23.23 -26.89
C ASP A 349 13.17 22.96 -25.41
N TRP A 350 11.88 22.96 -25.03
CA TRP A 350 11.44 22.57 -23.69
C TRP A 350 11.43 21.05 -23.49
N LEU A 351 11.56 20.25 -24.56
CA LEU A 351 11.46 18.80 -24.49
C LEU A 351 12.77 18.17 -24.01
N THR A 352 12.64 17.16 -23.15
CA THR A 352 13.78 16.33 -22.73
C THR A 352 14.04 15.17 -23.69
N GLN A 353 15.22 14.56 -23.56
CA GLN A 353 15.71 13.50 -24.44
C GLN A 353 16.24 12.32 -23.62
N LYS A 354 16.15 11.13 -24.21
CA LYS A 354 16.86 9.94 -23.73
C LYS A 354 18.34 10.01 -24.14
N ALA A 355 19.15 9.12 -23.59
CA ALA A 355 20.58 9.05 -23.91
C ALA A 355 20.89 8.80 -25.41
N ASP A 356 19.94 8.21 -26.16
CA ASP A 356 20.04 8.00 -27.61
C ASP A 356 19.56 9.19 -28.46
N GLY A 357 19.13 10.29 -27.81
CA GLY A 357 18.59 11.49 -28.45
C GLY A 357 17.11 11.42 -28.79
N SER A 358 16.44 10.27 -28.59
CA SER A 358 14.99 10.16 -28.83
C SER A 358 14.18 10.90 -27.77
N THR A 359 13.12 11.57 -28.19
CA THR A 359 12.19 12.33 -27.32
C THR A 359 10.91 11.55 -27.03
N VAL A 360 10.46 10.74 -27.99
CA VAL A 360 9.15 10.10 -27.96
C VAL A 360 9.15 8.79 -27.16
N LYS A 361 8.08 8.62 -26.39
CA LYS A 361 7.64 7.34 -25.81
C LYS A 361 6.25 7.02 -26.38
N ALA A 362 6.11 5.86 -27.02
CA ALA A 362 4.81 5.39 -27.48
C ALA A 362 3.96 4.96 -26.28
N GLU A 363 2.72 5.43 -26.22
CA GLU A 363 1.75 5.06 -25.18
C GLU A 363 0.36 4.84 -25.80
N GLY A 364 -0.04 3.57 -25.87
CA GLY A 364 -1.21 3.17 -26.65
C GLY A 364 -1.02 3.55 -28.12
N THR A 365 -1.97 4.29 -28.67
CA THR A 365 -1.97 4.78 -30.06
C THR A 365 -1.32 6.16 -30.21
N HIS A 366 -0.91 6.80 -29.11
CA HIS A 366 -0.40 8.17 -29.13
C HIS A 366 1.06 8.25 -28.72
N ASN A 367 1.78 9.18 -29.34
CA ASN A 367 3.15 9.49 -28.97
C ASN A 367 3.16 10.52 -27.84
N ARG A 368 3.94 10.24 -26.80
CA ARG A 368 4.15 11.15 -25.66
C ARG A 368 5.56 11.69 -25.66
N VAL A 369 5.67 12.93 -25.21
CA VAL A 369 6.93 13.62 -24.89
C VAL A 369 6.86 14.12 -23.45
N TRP A 370 8.01 14.46 -22.89
CA TRP A 370 8.12 15.10 -21.58
C TRP A 370 8.75 16.46 -21.72
N LEU A 371 8.13 17.46 -21.08
CA LEU A 371 8.78 18.73 -20.79
C LEU A 371 9.93 18.49 -19.82
N ASN A 372 11.01 19.23 -19.97
CA ASN A 372 12.17 19.14 -19.10
C ASN A 372 11.92 19.90 -17.79
N PRO A 373 11.72 19.22 -16.65
CA PRO A 373 11.44 19.89 -15.36
C PRO A 373 12.64 20.69 -14.83
N PHE A 374 13.83 20.54 -15.43
CA PHE A 374 15.04 21.29 -15.07
C PHE A 374 15.16 22.60 -15.85
N HIS A 375 14.42 22.75 -16.95
CA HIS A 375 14.46 23.93 -17.79
C HIS A 375 13.75 25.11 -17.10
N PRO A 376 14.36 26.30 -16.96
CA PRO A 376 13.80 27.36 -16.13
C PRO A 376 12.47 27.88 -16.68
N GLU A 377 12.31 27.91 -18.01
CA GLU A 377 11.06 28.34 -18.65
C GLU A 377 9.93 27.34 -18.45
N VAL A 378 10.22 26.03 -18.45
CA VAL A 378 9.23 24.99 -18.13
C VAL A 378 8.78 25.12 -16.67
N GLN A 379 9.73 25.32 -15.75
CA GLN A 379 9.41 25.55 -14.34
C GLN A 379 8.55 26.81 -14.17
N GLN A 380 8.91 27.90 -14.85
CA GLN A 380 8.16 29.15 -14.76
C GLN A 380 6.75 29.01 -15.35
N PHE A 381 6.60 28.34 -16.49
CA PHE A 381 5.31 28.06 -17.10
C PHE A 381 4.38 27.29 -16.14
N MET A 382 4.86 26.23 -15.51
CA MET A 382 4.08 25.47 -14.53
C MET A 382 3.69 26.32 -13.31
N LEU A 383 4.64 27.10 -12.77
CA LEU A 383 4.40 27.97 -11.62
C LEU A 383 3.42 29.12 -11.96
N ASP A 384 3.47 29.64 -13.18
CA ASP A 384 2.55 30.68 -13.65
C ASP A 384 1.13 30.14 -13.80
N MET A 385 0.96 28.94 -14.39
CA MET A 385 -0.34 28.26 -14.44
C MET A 385 -0.89 28.01 -13.04
N VAL A 386 -0.06 27.50 -12.12
CA VAL A 386 -0.45 27.28 -10.73
C VAL A 386 -0.84 28.59 -10.07
N SER A 387 -0.03 29.65 -10.20
CA SER A 387 -0.30 30.97 -9.63
C SER A 387 -1.58 31.59 -10.19
N GLU A 388 -1.85 31.45 -11.50
CA GLU A 388 -3.06 31.94 -12.16
C GLU A 388 -4.30 31.23 -11.59
N LEU A 389 -4.26 29.90 -11.53
CA LEU A 389 -5.36 29.08 -11.02
C LEU A 389 -5.72 29.45 -9.56
N VAL A 390 -4.74 29.43 -8.66
CA VAL A 390 -5.00 29.67 -7.22
C VAL A 390 -5.46 31.10 -6.92
N ALA A 391 -5.04 32.07 -7.75
CA ALA A 391 -5.42 33.48 -7.61
C ALA A 391 -6.85 33.74 -8.12
N ASN A 392 -7.23 33.10 -9.23
CA ASN A 392 -8.47 33.41 -9.93
C ASN A 392 -9.66 32.54 -9.49
N TYR A 393 -9.42 31.33 -9.00
CA TYR A 393 -10.49 30.39 -8.67
C TYR A 393 -10.58 30.11 -7.17
N PRO A 394 -11.79 30.06 -6.60
CA PRO A 394 -11.95 29.90 -5.17
C PRO A 394 -11.99 28.41 -4.77
N ILE A 395 -10.87 27.74 -5.00
CA ILE A 395 -10.62 26.30 -4.81
C ILE A 395 -10.16 25.95 -3.38
N ASP A 396 -10.33 24.68 -3.01
CA ASP A 396 -9.97 24.13 -1.69
C ASP A 396 -8.54 23.57 -1.65
N GLY A 397 -7.93 23.35 -2.81
CA GLY A 397 -6.58 22.81 -2.93
C GLY A 397 -6.11 22.76 -4.38
N LEU A 398 -4.93 22.21 -4.59
CA LEU A 398 -4.34 21.87 -5.88
C LEU A 398 -3.81 20.44 -5.80
N GLN A 399 -3.99 19.62 -6.84
CA GLN A 399 -3.41 18.30 -6.91
C GLN A 399 -2.41 18.14 -8.06
N MET A 400 -1.21 17.64 -7.74
CA MET A 400 -0.25 17.13 -8.71
C MET A 400 -0.32 15.60 -8.82
N ASP A 401 -0.14 15.08 -10.03
CA ASP A 401 -0.21 13.64 -10.29
C ASP A 401 1.16 12.94 -10.32
N ASP A 402 1.16 11.64 -10.61
CA ASP A 402 2.32 10.80 -10.88
C ASP A 402 3.15 11.26 -12.10
N HIS A 403 2.56 12.03 -13.02
CA HIS A 403 3.29 12.69 -14.12
C HIS A 403 3.99 13.99 -13.72
N PHE A 404 3.84 14.48 -12.47
CA PHE A 404 4.71 15.52 -11.90
C PHE A 404 6.04 14.89 -11.46
N GLY A 405 6.71 14.31 -12.44
CA GLY A 405 7.94 13.53 -12.35
C GLY A 405 8.53 13.39 -13.75
N LEU A 406 9.66 12.71 -13.86
CA LEU A 406 10.37 12.51 -15.10
C LEU A 406 10.73 11.03 -15.25
N PRO A 407 10.27 10.33 -16.31
CA PRO A 407 10.67 8.95 -16.53
C PRO A 407 12.20 8.82 -16.54
N ALA A 408 12.76 7.90 -15.76
CA ALA A 408 14.20 7.82 -15.46
C ALA A 408 15.10 7.68 -16.70
N VAL A 409 14.54 7.28 -17.84
CA VAL A 409 15.23 7.22 -19.14
C VAL A 409 15.57 8.60 -19.73
N TYR A 410 14.95 9.67 -19.25
CA TYR A 410 15.10 11.05 -19.76
C TYR A 410 16.08 11.90 -18.92
N GLY A 411 16.30 13.16 -19.32
CA GLY A 411 17.27 14.06 -18.69
C GLY A 411 18.64 14.09 -19.36
N TYR A 412 18.74 13.59 -20.59
CA TYR A 412 19.97 13.60 -21.39
C TYR A 412 19.97 14.66 -22.50
N ASP A 413 19.01 15.56 -22.49
CA ASP A 413 18.98 16.72 -23.40
C ASP A 413 20.17 17.67 -23.15
N PRO A 414 20.56 18.49 -24.15
CA PRO A 414 21.73 19.36 -24.04
C PRO A 414 21.71 20.31 -22.84
N TYR A 415 20.54 20.85 -22.47
CA TYR A 415 20.40 21.73 -21.32
C TYR A 415 20.74 20.98 -20.02
N THR A 416 20.09 19.83 -19.80
CA THR A 416 20.30 19.03 -18.58
C THR A 416 21.74 18.54 -18.46
N VAL A 417 22.33 18.06 -19.56
CA VAL A 417 23.74 17.62 -19.58
C VAL A 417 24.69 18.77 -19.25
N SER A 418 24.43 19.96 -19.77
CA SER A 418 25.22 21.15 -19.47
C SER A 418 25.10 21.55 -18.00
N LEU A 419 23.88 21.56 -17.46
CA LEU A 419 23.61 21.89 -16.06
C LEU A 419 24.30 20.88 -15.13
N TYR A 420 24.19 19.59 -15.41
CA TYR A 420 24.86 18.55 -14.63
C TYR A 420 26.39 18.75 -14.66
N ARG A 421 26.99 18.99 -15.82
CA ARG A 421 28.43 19.27 -15.93
C ARG A 421 28.85 20.47 -15.11
N GLN A 422 28.06 21.54 -15.11
CA GLN A 422 28.33 22.74 -14.33
C GLN A 422 28.38 22.44 -12.83
N GLU A 423 27.47 21.60 -12.34
CA GLU A 423 27.36 21.25 -10.91
C GLU A 423 28.32 20.13 -10.49
N HIS A 424 28.91 19.40 -11.46
CA HIS A 424 29.79 18.24 -11.24
C HIS A 424 31.21 18.45 -11.79
N SER A 425 31.74 19.67 -11.74
CA SER A 425 33.13 19.98 -12.13
C SER A 425 33.50 19.51 -13.54
N GLY A 426 32.55 19.62 -14.49
CA GLY A 426 32.71 19.24 -15.89
C GLY A 426 32.44 17.78 -16.22
N GLN A 427 32.10 16.94 -15.23
CA GLN A 427 31.78 15.53 -15.46
C GLN A 427 30.46 15.38 -16.22
N ALA A 428 30.42 14.50 -17.22
CA ALA A 428 29.19 14.16 -17.92
C ALA A 428 28.30 13.26 -17.05
N PRO A 429 26.96 13.30 -17.22
CA PRO A 429 26.08 12.39 -16.51
C PRO A 429 26.40 10.93 -16.87
N PRO A 430 26.24 9.99 -15.93
CA PRO A 430 26.47 8.57 -16.16
C PRO A 430 25.50 8.00 -17.20
N ARG A 431 25.95 6.97 -17.90
CA ARG A 431 25.13 6.25 -18.90
C ARG A 431 24.09 5.33 -18.26
N ASP A 432 24.36 4.86 -17.04
CA ASP A 432 23.39 4.10 -16.28
C ASP A 432 22.30 5.06 -15.77
N ILE A 433 21.08 4.87 -16.27
CA ILE A 433 19.93 5.71 -15.89
C ILE A 433 19.55 5.54 -14.42
N HIS A 434 20.00 4.46 -13.79
CA HIS A 434 19.79 4.11 -12.38
C HIS A 434 21.03 4.34 -11.52
N ASP A 435 22.06 5.02 -12.04
CA ASP A 435 23.17 5.48 -11.21
C ASP A 435 22.61 6.25 -9.99
N PRO A 436 23.01 5.90 -8.75
CA PRO A 436 22.41 6.47 -7.55
C PRO A 436 22.55 7.99 -7.44
N GLU A 437 23.69 8.54 -7.85
CA GLU A 437 23.95 9.99 -7.80
C GLU A 437 23.08 10.69 -8.85
N TRP A 438 23.08 10.18 -10.08
CA TRP A 438 22.32 10.78 -11.17
C TRP A 438 20.80 10.73 -10.96
N THR A 439 20.31 9.66 -10.33
CA THR A 439 18.91 9.54 -9.92
C THR A 439 18.58 10.54 -8.83
N ARG A 440 19.42 10.63 -7.78
CA ARG A 440 19.24 11.56 -6.66
C ARG A 440 19.26 13.02 -7.13
N TRP A 441 20.27 13.41 -7.91
CA TRP A 441 20.42 14.78 -8.40
C TRP A 441 19.20 15.25 -9.18
N ARG A 442 18.70 14.44 -10.12
CA ARG A 442 17.48 14.77 -10.88
C ARG A 442 16.24 14.83 -9.97
N ALA A 443 16.09 13.89 -9.04
CA ALA A 443 14.97 13.90 -8.08
C ALA A 443 15.01 15.13 -7.16
N ASP A 444 16.19 15.59 -6.74
CA ASP A 444 16.37 16.84 -5.99
C ASP A 444 15.90 18.06 -6.79
N LYS A 445 16.26 18.16 -8.08
CA LYS A 445 15.78 19.26 -8.92
C LYS A 445 14.25 19.29 -9.05
N ILE A 446 13.60 18.13 -9.17
CA ILE A 446 12.11 18.07 -9.20
C ILE A 446 11.54 18.44 -7.82
N THR A 447 12.22 18.04 -6.74
CA THR A 447 11.85 18.43 -5.37
C THR A 447 11.88 19.95 -5.17
N ASP A 448 12.88 20.64 -5.72
CA ASP A 448 12.94 22.10 -5.70
C ASP A 448 11.74 22.75 -6.44
N VAL A 449 11.29 22.15 -7.55
CA VAL A 449 10.08 22.62 -8.26
C VAL A 449 8.83 22.39 -7.41
N MET A 450 8.72 21.26 -6.71
CA MET A 450 7.61 21.00 -5.78
C MET A 450 7.61 22.02 -4.63
N ALA A 451 8.77 22.31 -4.03
CA ALA A 451 8.92 23.32 -2.99
C ALA A 451 8.44 24.71 -3.44
N ARG A 452 8.83 25.13 -4.65
CA ARG A 452 8.39 26.39 -5.26
C ARG A 452 6.90 26.40 -5.56
N THR A 453 6.37 25.28 -6.04
CA THR A 453 4.93 25.12 -6.30
C THR A 453 4.13 25.30 -5.02
N PHE A 454 4.52 24.61 -3.95
CA PHE A 454 3.93 24.75 -2.62
C PHE A 454 3.99 26.21 -2.13
N ALA A 455 5.15 26.86 -2.24
CA ALA A 455 5.30 28.26 -1.84
C ALA A 455 4.37 29.21 -2.62
N VAL A 456 4.20 29.00 -3.93
CA VAL A 456 3.26 29.78 -4.75
C VAL A 456 1.82 29.57 -4.30
N VAL A 457 1.39 28.31 -4.08
CA VAL A 457 0.04 28.00 -3.59
C VAL A 457 -0.21 28.70 -2.25
N LYS A 458 0.69 28.52 -1.28
CA LYS A 458 0.55 29.08 0.06
C LYS A 458 0.59 30.60 0.07
N ALA A 459 1.42 31.23 -0.76
CA ALA A 459 1.51 32.69 -0.84
C ALA A 459 0.23 33.33 -1.40
N ARG A 460 -0.42 32.68 -2.36
CA ARG A 460 -1.65 33.19 -3.00
C ARG A 460 -2.92 32.82 -2.26
N ARG A 461 -2.95 31.61 -1.69
CA ARG A 461 -4.12 31.02 -1.03
C ARG A 461 -3.67 30.10 0.11
N PRO A 462 -3.35 30.65 1.30
CA PRO A 462 -2.79 29.88 2.42
C PRO A 462 -3.64 28.67 2.85
N GLN A 463 -4.95 28.79 2.72
CA GLN A 463 -5.94 27.76 3.08
C GLN A 463 -6.06 26.62 2.04
N ALA A 464 -5.57 26.79 0.81
CA ALA A 464 -5.66 25.74 -0.20
C ALA A 464 -4.61 24.67 0.08
N ILE A 465 -5.03 23.41 0.17
CA ILE A 465 -4.11 22.31 0.45
C ILE A 465 -3.30 21.92 -0.80
N MET A 466 -2.06 21.46 -0.60
CA MET A 466 -1.24 20.84 -1.63
C MET A 466 -1.42 19.32 -1.59
N SER A 467 -2.19 18.78 -2.54
CA SER A 467 -2.46 17.35 -2.70
C SER A 467 -1.51 16.73 -3.74
N VAL A 468 -1.09 15.48 -3.53
CA VAL A 468 -0.34 14.71 -4.52
C VAL A 468 -0.94 13.32 -4.66
N SER A 469 -1.13 12.85 -5.89
CA SER A 469 -1.64 11.51 -6.19
C SER A 469 -0.58 10.66 -6.92
N PRO A 470 0.43 10.09 -6.23
CA PRO A 470 1.52 9.42 -6.91
C PRO A 470 1.32 7.90 -6.99
N ASN A 471 2.15 7.24 -7.80
CA ASN A 471 2.40 5.81 -7.68
C ASN A 471 3.05 5.45 -6.31
N PRO A 472 3.05 4.17 -5.89
CA PRO A 472 3.83 3.73 -4.72
C PRO A 472 5.29 4.20 -4.80
N HIS A 473 5.84 4.63 -3.65
CA HIS A 473 7.12 5.37 -3.57
C HIS A 473 8.25 4.75 -4.38
N GLU A 474 8.46 3.45 -4.21
CA GLU A 474 9.57 2.76 -4.86
C GLU A 474 9.47 2.82 -6.38
N PHE A 475 8.26 2.70 -6.93
CA PHE A 475 8.01 2.83 -8.36
C PHE A 475 8.14 4.28 -8.81
N ALA A 476 7.50 5.21 -8.08
CA ALA A 476 7.53 6.64 -8.37
C ALA A 476 8.97 7.19 -8.42
N TYR A 477 9.80 6.83 -7.44
CA TYR A 477 11.19 7.24 -7.37
C TYR A 477 12.05 6.60 -8.47
N LYS A 478 12.03 5.26 -8.58
CA LYS A 478 12.93 4.54 -9.50
C LYS A 478 12.60 4.77 -10.96
N HIS A 479 11.32 4.91 -11.30
CA HIS A 479 10.89 5.01 -12.69
C HIS A 479 10.54 6.42 -13.12
N PHE A 480 10.18 7.31 -12.20
CA PHE A 480 9.73 8.67 -12.51
C PHE A 480 10.47 9.77 -11.73
N LEU A 481 11.52 9.42 -10.98
CA LEU A 481 12.32 10.38 -10.20
C LEU A 481 11.46 11.22 -9.23
N GLN A 482 10.27 10.72 -8.90
CA GLN A 482 9.26 11.41 -8.11
C GLN A 482 9.41 10.99 -6.64
N ASP A 483 10.15 11.79 -5.87
CA ASP A 483 10.47 11.50 -4.47
C ASP A 483 9.46 12.09 -3.49
N TRP A 484 8.22 11.61 -3.57
CA TRP A 484 7.14 12.16 -2.74
C TRP A 484 7.35 11.92 -1.24
N ASP A 485 8.15 10.92 -0.81
CA ASP A 485 8.46 10.70 0.61
C ASP A 485 9.27 11.89 1.15
N THR A 486 10.27 12.36 0.40
CA THR A 486 10.99 13.60 0.75
C THR A 486 10.05 14.80 0.78
N TRP A 487 9.11 14.92 -0.16
CA TRP A 487 8.18 16.06 -0.20
C TRP A 487 7.25 16.11 1.00
N VAL A 488 6.76 14.94 1.44
CA VAL A 488 5.97 14.79 2.67
C VAL A 488 6.81 15.17 3.89
N ASN A 489 8.03 14.64 4.00
CA ASN A 489 8.92 14.92 5.14
C ASN A 489 9.38 16.39 5.22
N GLN A 490 9.45 17.08 4.07
CA GLN A 490 9.76 18.52 4.01
C GLN A 490 8.52 19.42 4.17
N GLY A 491 7.31 18.84 4.25
CA GLY A 491 6.07 19.59 4.48
C GLY A 491 5.50 20.28 3.24
N TYR A 492 5.85 19.82 2.03
CA TYR A 492 5.30 20.37 0.78
C TYR A 492 4.00 19.70 0.34
N VAL A 493 3.65 18.57 0.97
CA VAL A 493 2.43 17.82 0.67
C VAL A 493 1.59 17.77 1.94
N GLU A 494 0.32 18.12 1.79
CA GLU A 494 -0.68 18.23 2.85
C GLU A 494 -1.77 17.15 2.74
N GLU A 495 -1.92 16.55 1.56
CA GLU A 495 -2.79 15.39 1.32
C GLU A 495 -2.10 14.45 0.33
N LEU A 496 -2.03 13.15 0.66
CA LEU A 496 -1.40 12.15 -0.20
C LEU A 496 -2.43 11.10 -0.60
N ILE A 497 -2.55 10.81 -1.90
CA ILE A 497 -3.47 9.79 -2.42
C ILE A 497 -2.67 8.77 -3.24
N ILE A 498 -2.23 7.69 -2.60
CA ILE A 498 -1.38 6.71 -3.29
C ILE A 498 -2.22 5.89 -4.26
N GLN A 499 -1.86 5.88 -5.54
CA GLN A 499 -2.56 5.13 -6.58
C GLN A 499 -2.29 3.62 -6.47
N LEU A 500 -3.19 2.89 -5.81
CA LEU A 500 -3.07 1.44 -5.61
C LEU A 500 -4.00 0.67 -6.54
N TYR A 501 -3.76 0.80 -7.84
CA TYR A 501 -4.52 0.11 -8.88
C TYR A 501 -4.03 -1.33 -9.02
N ARG A 502 -4.46 -2.19 -8.07
CA ARG A 502 -4.12 -3.61 -8.02
C ARG A 502 -5.39 -4.45 -8.08
N SER A 503 -5.31 -5.58 -8.77
CA SER A 503 -6.37 -6.59 -8.86
C SER A 503 -6.18 -7.75 -7.88
N ASP A 504 -5.16 -7.67 -7.03
CA ASP A 504 -4.83 -8.68 -6.02
C ASP A 504 -4.73 -8.04 -4.64
N LEU A 505 -5.41 -8.64 -3.65
CA LEU A 505 -5.47 -8.14 -2.28
C LEU A 505 -4.15 -8.23 -1.54
N GLY A 506 -3.37 -9.29 -1.78
CA GLY A 506 -2.03 -9.44 -1.19
C GLY A 506 -1.12 -8.30 -1.61
N ARG A 507 -1.04 -8.00 -2.91
CA ARG A 507 -0.26 -6.86 -3.43
C ARG A 507 -0.85 -5.53 -2.95
N PHE A 508 -2.17 -5.35 -2.97
CA PHE A 508 -2.83 -4.14 -2.49
C PHE A 508 -2.49 -3.81 -1.03
N VAL A 509 -2.58 -4.81 -0.15
CA VAL A 509 -2.23 -4.70 1.27
C VAL A 509 -0.74 -4.51 1.49
N TRP A 510 0.09 -5.22 0.71
CA TRP A 510 1.55 -5.10 0.80
C TRP A 510 2.03 -3.67 0.51
N GLU A 511 1.50 -3.02 -0.54
CA GLU A 511 1.83 -1.63 -0.88
C GLU A 511 1.45 -0.67 0.26
N MET A 512 0.27 -0.87 0.85
CA MET A 512 -0.18 -0.09 2.01
C MET A 512 0.69 -0.28 3.26
N GLY A 513 1.38 -1.42 3.37
CA GLY A 513 2.27 -1.75 4.48
C GLY A 513 3.69 -1.18 4.35
N ARG A 514 4.05 -0.59 3.20
CA ARG A 514 5.40 -0.08 2.93
C ARG A 514 5.74 1.11 3.86
N ALA A 515 7.01 1.19 4.24
CA ALA A 515 7.49 2.18 5.21
C ALA A 515 7.17 3.64 4.84
N PRO A 516 7.35 4.10 3.57
CA PRO A 516 6.98 5.46 3.17
C PRO A 516 5.48 5.75 3.34
N ALA A 517 4.60 4.81 2.96
CA ALA A 517 3.16 4.97 3.13
C ALA A 517 2.76 5.03 4.62
N GLN A 518 3.37 4.17 5.45
CA GLN A 518 3.18 4.19 6.90
C GLN A 518 3.71 5.47 7.56
N ALA A 519 4.81 6.04 7.04
CA ALA A 519 5.38 7.28 7.51
C ALA A 519 4.51 8.50 7.15
N ALA A 520 4.04 8.60 5.90
CA ALA A 520 3.19 9.69 5.46
C ALA A 520 1.91 9.81 6.30
N ARG A 521 1.26 8.68 6.59
CA ARG A 521 0.05 8.61 7.44
C ARG A 521 0.22 9.15 8.86
N ARG A 522 1.44 9.22 9.38
CA ARG A 522 1.72 9.78 10.72
C ARG A 522 1.79 11.31 10.71
N HIS A 523 1.94 11.92 9.54
CA HIS A 523 2.15 13.35 9.37
C HIS A 523 0.96 14.03 8.72
N ILE A 524 0.37 13.42 7.69
CA ILE A 524 -0.68 14.03 6.87
C ILE A 524 -1.80 13.03 6.56
N PRO A 525 -3.02 13.52 6.24
CA PRO A 525 -4.06 12.71 5.63
C PRO A 525 -3.53 11.95 4.41
N THR A 526 -3.39 10.64 4.54
CA THR A 526 -2.98 9.74 3.47
C THR A 526 -4.12 8.81 3.13
N ALA A 527 -4.64 8.93 1.91
CA ALA A 527 -5.71 8.13 1.34
C ALA A 527 -5.16 7.20 0.24
N VAL A 528 -6.03 6.35 -0.29
CA VAL A 528 -5.70 5.41 -1.36
C VAL A 528 -6.58 5.68 -2.59
N GLY A 529 -5.94 5.77 -3.76
CA GLY A 529 -6.61 5.74 -5.05
C GLY A 529 -6.98 4.31 -5.43
N VAL A 530 -8.26 4.06 -5.68
CA VAL A 530 -8.82 2.78 -6.13
C VAL A 530 -9.32 2.93 -7.56
N LEU A 531 -8.93 1.98 -8.42
CA LEU A 531 -9.44 1.91 -9.79
C LEU A 531 -10.85 1.34 -9.77
N SER A 532 -11.86 2.13 -10.15
CA SER A 532 -13.24 1.67 -10.30
C SER A 532 -13.53 1.10 -11.70
N GLY A 533 -12.62 1.33 -12.64
CA GLY A 533 -12.64 0.78 -14.00
C GLY A 533 -11.90 1.68 -14.99
N LEU A 534 -11.88 1.26 -16.25
CA LEU A 534 -11.42 2.00 -17.42
C LEU A 534 -12.45 1.82 -18.54
N LYS A 535 -12.32 2.57 -19.64
CA LYS A 535 -13.17 2.39 -20.82
C LYS A 535 -13.19 0.93 -21.28
N GLY A 536 -14.39 0.37 -21.36
CA GLY A 536 -14.62 -1.02 -21.75
C GLY A 536 -14.10 -2.07 -20.76
N ARG A 537 -13.72 -1.68 -19.53
CA ARG A 537 -13.18 -2.60 -18.51
C ARG A 537 -13.64 -2.17 -17.12
N SER A 538 -14.72 -2.75 -16.61
CA SER A 538 -15.25 -2.42 -15.29
C SER A 538 -14.60 -3.21 -14.16
N VAL A 539 -14.57 -2.63 -12.96
CA VAL A 539 -14.24 -3.33 -11.72
C VAL A 539 -15.53 -3.58 -10.92
N SER A 540 -15.70 -4.80 -10.39
CA SER A 540 -16.90 -5.17 -9.62
C SER A 540 -16.98 -4.41 -8.30
N MET A 541 -18.21 -4.13 -7.85
CA MET A 541 -18.41 -3.47 -6.56
C MET A 541 -17.98 -4.33 -5.38
N ASP A 542 -18.03 -5.66 -5.49
CA ASP A 542 -17.53 -6.57 -4.45
C ASP A 542 -16.02 -6.36 -4.21
N TRP A 543 -15.23 -6.26 -5.29
CA TRP A 543 -13.79 -5.99 -5.17
C TRP A 543 -13.53 -4.59 -4.62
N ILE A 544 -14.26 -3.58 -5.09
CA ILE A 544 -14.16 -2.21 -4.56
C ILE A 544 -14.49 -2.20 -3.05
N GLN A 545 -15.52 -2.91 -2.61
CA GLN A 545 -15.90 -3.02 -1.20
C GLN A 545 -14.82 -3.70 -0.36
N GLU A 546 -14.18 -4.73 -0.90
CA GLU A 546 -13.07 -5.42 -0.26
C GLU A 546 -11.85 -4.48 -0.10
N GLN A 547 -11.51 -3.71 -1.13
CA GLN A 547 -10.44 -2.71 -1.08
C GLN A 547 -10.74 -1.60 -0.07
N VAL A 548 -11.95 -1.03 -0.06
CA VAL A 548 -12.34 0.00 0.92
C VAL A 548 -12.31 -0.56 2.35
N SER A 549 -12.70 -1.82 2.54
CA SER A 549 -12.58 -2.51 3.83
C SER A 549 -11.12 -2.63 4.27
N ALA A 550 -10.22 -2.94 3.35
CA ALA A 550 -8.78 -3.05 3.62
C ALA A 550 -8.13 -1.69 3.95
N ILE A 551 -8.54 -0.63 3.27
CA ILE A 551 -8.13 0.76 3.53
C ILE A 551 -8.54 1.18 4.95
N ARG A 552 -9.81 0.94 5.31
CA ARG A 552 -10.37 1.27 6.64
C ARG A 552 -9.74 0.46 7.76
N ASP A 553 -9.55 -0.85 7.57
CA ASP A 553 -8.90 -1.74 8.54
C ASP A 553 -7.48 -1.29 8.89
N ARG A 554 -6.79 -0.67 7.92
CA ARG A 554 -5.45 -0.11 8.12
C ARG A 554 -5.49 1.33 8.59
N SER A 555 -6.64 1.97 8.73
CA SER A 555 -6.80 3.37 9.18
C SER A 555 -6.17 4.41 8.23
N TYR A 556 -6.26 4.18 6.91
CA TYR A 556 -6.00 5.25 5.93
C TYR A 556 -7.08 6.32 6.04
N ALA A 557 -6.75 7.56 5.65
CA ALA A 557 -7.63 8.72 5.82
C ALA A 557 -8.87 8.68 4.90
N GLY A 558 -8.88 7.81 3.89
CA GLY A 558 -10.04 7.56 3.04
C GLY A 558 -9.67 6.96 1.69
N VAL A 559 -10.55 7.12 0.72
CA VAL A 559 -10.47 6.56 -0.63
C VAL A 559 -10.87 7.58 -1.69
N SER A 560 -10.14 7.56 -2.81
CA SER A 560 -10.55 8.24 -4.04
C SER A 560 -10.72 7.22 -5.16
N PHE A 561 -11.73 7.41 -6.03
CA PHE A 561 -11.97 6.51 -7.15
C PHE A 561 -11.53 7.11 -8.47
N PHE A 562 -10.66 6.39 -9.18
CA PHE A 562 -10.32 6.65 -10.56
C PHE A 562 -11.22 5.78 -11.45
N PHE A 563 -12.20 6.35 -12.15
CA PHE A 563 -12.65 7.75 -12.16
C PHE A 563 -14.18 7.82 -12.20
N TYR A 564 -14.76 9.03 -12.37
CA TYR A 564 -16.21 9.24 -12.32
C TYR A 564 -17.00 8.28 -13.22
N GLU A 565 -16.63 8.13 -14.50
CA GLU A 565 -17.43 7.35 -15.46
C GLU A 565 -17.54 5.87 -15.06
N SER A 566 -16.43 5.30 -14.59
CA SER A 566 -16.37 3.88 -14.20
C SER A 566 -17.10 3.57 -12.89
N LEU A 567 -17.55 4.56 -12.13
CA LEU A 567 -18.44 4.31 -10.99
C LEU A 567 -19.84 3.88 -11.43
N TRP A 568 -20.26 4.24 -12.63
CA TRP A 568 -21.65 4.07 -13.08
C TRP A 568 -21.84 2.93 -14.07
N TRP A 569 -20.79 2.59 -14.81
CA TRP A 569 -20.84 1.59 -15.87
C TRP A 569 -20.16 0.27 -15.45
N SER A 570 -20.80 -0.84 -15.78
CA SER A 570 -20.26 -2.20 -15.65
C SER A 570 -20.83 -3.15 -16.69
N GLU A 571 -20.06 -4.17 -17.06
CA GLU A 571 -20.53 -5.27 -17.93
C GLU A 571 -21.46 -6.24 -17.19
N THR A 572 -21.34 -6.33 -15.86
CA THR A 572 -22.00 -7.36 -15.05
C THR A 572 -22.98 -6.80 -14.00
N GLU A 573 -22.90 -5.50 -13.71
CA GLU A 573 -23.72 -4.84 -12.68
C GLU A 573 -24.53 -3.69 -13.28
N THR A 574 -25.78 -3.54 -12.88
CA THR A 574 -26.62 -2.40 -13.28
C THR A 574 -26.21 -1.13 -12.54
N LEU A 575 -26.58 0.03 -13.09
CA LEU A 575 -26.39 1.33 -12.42
C LEU A 575 -26.98 1.34 -11.00
N GLU A 576 -28.17 0.76 -10.82
CA GLU A 576 -28.85 0.71 -9.52
C GLU A 576 -28.07 -0.15 -8.51
N GLN A 577 -27.56 -1.32 -8.93
CA GLN A 577 -26.73 -2.19 -8.08
C GLN A 577 -25.45 -1.47 -7.63
N ARG A 578 -24.80 -0.74 -8.54
CA ARG A 578 -23.60 0.04 -8.21
C ARG A 578 -23.90 1.19 -7.25
N GLN A 579 -24.97 1.93 -7.49
CA GLN A 579 -25.42 2.99 -6.58
C GLN A 579 -25.80 2.44 -5.20
N GLN A 580 -26.48 1.30 -5.12
CA GLN A 580 -26.81 0.66 -3.86
C GLN A 580 -25.55 0.24 -3.09
N SER A 581 -24.56 -0.33 -3.79
CA SER A 581 -23.27 -0.70 -3.20
C SER A 581 -22.51 0.53 -2.66
N LEU A 582 -22.51 1.65 -3.39
CA LEU A 582 -21.93 2.91 -2.92
C LEU A 582 -22.68 3.49 -1.71
N ARG A 583 -24.02 3.41 -1.67
CA ARG A 583 -24.80 3.79 -0.47
C ARG A 583 -24.47 2.93 0.74
N GLN A 584 -24.22 1.64 0.54
CA GLN A 584 -23.77 0.75 1.63
C GLN A 584 -22.36 1.07 2.09
N LEU A 585 -21.46 1.44 1.17
CA LEU A 585 -20.11 1.88 1.51
C LEU A 585 -20.09 3.20 2.27
N PHE A 586 -20.96 4.14 1.89
CA PHE A 586 -21.05 5.49 2.43
C PHE A 586 -22.48 5.81 2.93
N PRO A 587 -22.93 5.15 4.00
CA PRO A 587 -24.35 5.22 4.43
C PRO A 587 -24.74 6.55 5.09
N LYS A 588 -23.77 7.38 5.47
CA LYS A 588 -23.99 8.72 6.04
C LYS A 588 -22.95 9.70 5.54
N LYS A 589 -23.31 10.99 5.50
CA LYS A 589 -22.37 12.09 5.26
C LYS A 589 -21.33 12.17 6.38
N VAL A 590 -20.08 12.44 6.02
CA VAL A 590 -18.94 12.61 6.92
C VAL A 590 -18.06 13.74 6.38
N SER A 591 -17.27 14.36 7.25
CA SER A 591 -16.33 15.40 6.84
C SER A 591 -15.12 14.79 6.13
N ALA A 592 -14.52 15.54 5.21
CA ALA A 592 -13.19 15.20 4.73
C ALA A 592 -12.15 15.43 5.86
N PRO A 593 -11.04 14.67 5.88
CA PRO A 593 -9.96 14.86 6.84
C PRO A 593 -9.46 16.30 6.79
N GLN A 594 -9.18 16.87 7.96
CA GLN A 594 -8.54 18.18 8.08
C GLN A 594 -7.02 18.01 7.95
N VAL A 595 -6.35 19.02 7.38
CA VAL A 595 -4.89 19.12 7.25
C VAL A 595 -4.33 19.88 8.43
#